data_AF-A0A221VY63-F1
#
_entry.id   AF-A0A221VY63-F1
#
_cell.length_a   1.000
_cell.length_b   1.000
_cell.length_c   1.000
_cell.angle_alpha   90.00
_cell.angle_beta   90.00
_cell.angle_gamma   90.00
#
_symmetry.space_group_name_H-M   'P 1'
#
loop_
_entity.id
_entity.type
_entity.pdbx_description
1 polymer ?
#
loop_
_entity_poly.entity_id
_entity_poly.type
_entity_poly.pdbx_seq_one_letter_code
_entity_poly.pdbx_strand_id
1 'polypeptide(L)'
;MVIGWPRLIVDSLHERMDITGFRLPGAESRHEELWRVWQVNGLDEGYQQAHVDALVMRRSFVIVGSDENDPATPLVTVESPLQVFGWCADRLAR
;
A
#
# COMPACT_ATOMS: atom_id res chain seq x y z
N MET A 1 -6.95 32.21 -10.80
CA MET A 1 -6.62 31.54 -9.53
C MET A 1 -7.24 30.16 -9.55
N VAL A 2 -6.43 29.10 -9.63
CA VAL A 2 -6.92 27.73 -9.47
C VAL A 2 -6.86 27.41 -7.98
N ILE A 3 -8.01 27.11 -7.38
CA ILE A 3 -8.08 26.72 -5.98
C ILE A 3 -7.87 25.20 -5.92
N GLY A 4 -6.86 24.75 -5.18
CA GLY A 4 -6.45 23.34 -5.09
C GLY A 4 -7.40 22.43 -4.30
N TRP A 5 -8.72 22.61 -4.43
CA TRP A 5 -9.74 21.80 -3.77
C TRP A 5 -9.54 20.29 -3.93
N PRO A 6 -9.18 19.75 -5.12
CA PRO A 6 -8.98 18.31 -5.26
C PRO A 6 -7.89 17.78 -4.34
N ARG A 7 -6.76 18.50 -4.23
CA ARG A 7 -5.66 18.10 -3.35
C ARG A 7 -6.09 18.14 -1.88
N LEU A 8 -6.74 19.22 -1.45
CA LEU A 8 -7.21 19.35 -0.07
C LEU A 8 -8.13 18.19 0.36
N ILE A 9 -9.04 17.77 -0.52
CA ILE A 9 -9.97 16.67 -0.24
C ILE A 9 -9.22 15.35 -0.11
N VAL A 10 -8.28 15.08 -1.03
CA VAL A 10 -7.46 13.85 -1.01
C VAL A 10 -6.58 13.81 0.24
N ASP A 11 -5.87 14.89 0.55
CA ASP A 11 -5.00 14.99 1.72
C ASP A 11 -5.81 14.77 3.01
N SER A 12 -6.99 15.40 3.14
CA SER A 12 -7.86 15.25 4.31
C SER A 12 -8.33 13.80 4.54
N LEU A 13 -8.53 13.03 3.46
CA LEU A 13 -8.87 11.62 3.56
C LEU A 13 -7.63 10.79 3.89
N HIS A 14 -6.52 11.06 3.23
CA HIS A 14 -5.27 10.35 3.41
C HIS A 14 -4.71 10.49 4.84
N GLU A 15 -4.71 11.70 5.41
CA GLU A 15 -4.25 11.97 6.78
C GLU A 15 -5.00 11.16 7.86
N ARG A 16 -6.20 10.65 7.55
CA ARG A 16 -7.00 9.82 8.45
C ARG A 16 -6.72 8.32 8.28
N MET A 17 -6.03 7.94 7.22
CA MET A 17 -5.68 6.57 6.90
C MET A 17 -4.23 6.33 7.31
N ASP A 18 -4.05 5.94 8.56
CA ASP A 18 -2.74 5.57 9.07
C ASP A 18 -2.75 4.10 9.53
N ILE A 19 -1.70 3.36 9.19
CA ILE A 19 -1.55 1.95 9.56
C ILE A 19 -0.66 1.87 10.79
N THR A 20 -1.27 1.55 11.92
CA THR A 20 -0.54 1.40 13.20
C THR A 20 -0.09 -0.04 13.48
N GLY A 21 -0.52 -1.00 12.66
CA GLY A 21 -0.13 -2.41 12.78
C GLY A 21 -1.16 -3.42 12.29
N PHE A 22 -0.73 -4.68 12.24
CA PHE A 22 -1.54 -5.81 11.81
C PHE A 22 -1.97 -6.66 13.00
N ARG A 23 -3.21 -7.17 12.96
CA ARG A 23 -3.72 -8.13 13.94
C ARG A 23 -4.22 -9.36 13.20
N LEU A 24 -3.80 -10.54 13.64
CA LEU A 24 -4.31 -11.81 13.12
C LEU A 24 -5.58 -12.25 13.87
N PRO A 25 -6.43 -13.09 13.27
CA PRO A 25 -7.59 -13.64 13.95
C PRO A 25 -7.20 -14.33 15.27
N GLY A 26 -7.86 -13.96 16.37
CA GLY A 26 -7.60 -14.51 17.71
C GLY A 26 -6.38 -13.93 18.44
N ALA A 27 -5.68 -12.94 17.88
CA ALA A 27 -4.59 -12.24 18.56
C ALA A 27 -5.08 -10.97 19.27
N GLU A 28 -4.67 -10.77 20.51
CA GLU A 28 -4.99 -9.55 21.30
C GLU A 28 -4.05 -8.38 20.96
N SER A 29 -2.83 -8.67 20.48
CA SER A 29 -1.78 -7.69 20.20
C SER A 29 -1.42 -7.62 18.71
N ARG A 30 -0.59 -6.62 18.37
CA ARG A 30 -0.01 -6.47 17.04
C ARG A 30 0.86 -7.69 16.71
N HIS A 31 0.81 -8.14 15.47
CA HIS A 31 1.64 -9.21 14.95
C HIS A 31 3.03 -8.66 14.57
N GLU A 32 4.04 -8.95 15.39
CA GLU A 32 5.37 -8.34 15.25
C GLU A 32 6.07 -8.73 13.96
N GLU A 33 5.87 -9.94 13.44
CA GLU A 33 6.54 -10.35 12.20
C GLU A 33 5.97 -9.63 10.96
N LEU A 34 4.66 -9.37 10.95
CA LEU A 34 4.06 -8.60 9.85
C LEU A 34 4.47 -7.13 9.94
N TRP A 35 4.59 -6.62 11.17
CA TRP A 35 5.11 -5.29 11.41
C TRP A 35 6.59 -5.16 11.01
N ARG A 36 7.42 -6.18 11.28
CA ARG A 36 8.81 -6.24 10.82
C ARG A 36 8.89 -6.16 9.29
N VAL A 37 8.12 -6.99 8.58
CA VAL A 37 8.08 -6.98 7.11
C VAL A 37 7.68 -5.60 6.58
N TRP A 38 6.69 -4.97 7.21
CA TRP A 38 6.25 -3.62 6.85
C TRP A 38 7.36 -2.58 6.97
N GLN A 39 8.08 -2.60 8.09
CA GLN A 39 9.15 -1.66 8.38
C GLN A 39 10.37 -1.86 7.47
N VAL A 40 10.79 -3.11 7.23
CA VAL A 40 11.93 -3.43 6.36
C VAL A 40 11.71 -2.97 4.91
N ASN A 41 10.46 -3.03 4.43
CA ASN A 41 10.10 -2.58 3.09
C ASN A 41 9.82 -1.07 2.99
N GLY A 42 9.96 -0.30 4.07
CA GLY A 42 9.69 1.15 4.07
C GLY A 42 8.23 1.48 3.73
N LEU A 43 7.29 0.60 4.09
CA LEU A 43 5.89 0.75 3.69
C LEU A 43 5.16 1.91 4.37
N ASP A 44 5.74 2.52 5.41
CA ASP A 44 5.22 3.78 5.96
C ASP A 44 5.16 4.88 4.88
N GLU A 45 6.17 4.97 4.01
CA GLU A 45 6.21 5.93 2.90
C GLU A 45 5.46 5.38 1.68
N GLY A 46 5.73 4.12 1.31
CA GLY A 46 5.12 3.49 0.14
C GLY A 46 3.59 3.48 0.21
N TYR A 47 3.02 3.24 1.39
CA TYR A 47 1.57 3.17 1.54
C TYR A 47 0.89 4.54 1.45
N GLN A 48 1.58 5.63 1.82
CA GLN A 48 1.08 6.98 1.57
C GLN A 48 0.89 7.23 0.08
N GLN A 49 1.90 6.88 -0.72
CA GLN A 49 1.80 6.93 -2.18
C GLN A 49 0.67 6.04 -2.70
N ALA A 50 0.55 4.80 -2.19
CA ALA A 50 -0.48 3.87 -2.62
C ALA A 50 -1.90 4.44 -2.44
N HIS A 51 -2.14 5.08 -1.30
CA HIS A 51 -3.44 5.67 -0.97
C HIS A 51 -3.76 6.89 -1.81
N VAL A 52 -2.82 7.81 -1.98
CA VAL A 52 -3.03 8.99 -2.83
C VAL A 52 -3.31 8.54 -4.27
N ASP A 53 -2.53 7.60 -4.81
CA ASP A 53 -2.75 7.07 -6.15
C ASP A 53 -4.11 6.36 -6.27
N ALA A 54 -4.52 5.59 -5.27
CA ALA A 54 -5.83 4.96 -5.25
C ALA A 54 -6.98 5.98 -5.19
N LEU A 55 -6.86 7.04 -4.39
CA LEU A 55 -7.88 8.09 -4.27
C LEU A 55 -7.99 8.93 -5.54
N VAL A 56 -6.86 9.22 -6.19
CA VAL A 56 -6.80 10.07 -7.40
C VAL A 56 -7.13 9.27 -8.67
N MET A 57 -6.56 8.07 -8.81
CA MET A 57 -6.58 7.27 -10.04
C MET A 57 -7.47 6.01 -9.95
N ARG A 58 -8.16 5.81 -8.82
CA ARG A 58 -9.03 4.65 -8.51
C ARG A 58 -8.30 3.32 -8.35
N ARG A 59 -6.98 3.31 -8.45
CA ARG A 59 -6.16 2.10 -8.36
C ARG A 59 -4.76 2.45 -7.87
N SER A 60 -4.12 1.50 -7.24
CA SER A 60 -2.69 1.50 -6.94
C SER A 60 -2.21 0.05 -7.00
N PHE A 61 -0.93 -0.17 -7.30
CA PHE A 61 -0.37 -1.50 -7.44
C PHE A 61 0.66 -1.74 -6.35
N VAL A 62 0.54 -2.90 -5.71
CA VAL A 62 1.54 -3.42 -4.78
C VAL A 62 2.09 -4.69 -5.40
N ILE A 63 3.41 -4.76 -5.56
CA ILE A 63 4.10 -5.92 -6.12
C ILE A 63 4.85 -6.60 -4.98
N VAL A 64 4.64 -7.91 -4.86
CA VAL A 64 5.30 -8.74 -3.85
C VAL A 64 6.22 -9.72 -4.57
N GLY A 65 7.49 -9.73 -4.17
CA GLY A 65 8.53 -10.61 -4.69
C GLY A 65 9.41 -11.18 -3.58
N SER A 66 10.42 -11.93 -3.99
CA SER A 66 11.49 -12.43 -3.12
C SER A 66 12.69 -11.49 -3.16
N ASP A 67 13.30 -11.20 -2.01
CA ASP A 67 14.61 -10.56 -1.96
C ASP A 67 15.71 -11.61 -2.21
N GLU A 68 16.63 -11.31 -3.13
CA GLU A 68 17.77 -12.16 -3.46
C GLU A 68 18.78 -12.25 -2.30
N ASN A 69 18.85 -11.20 -1.45
CA ASN A 69 19.77 -11.12 -0.33
C ASN A 69 19.18 -11.69 0.96
N ASP A 70 17.85 -11.62 1.12
CA ASP A 70 17.11 -12.21 2.23
C ASP A 70 15.86 -12.96 1.75
N PRO A 71 16.00 -14.23 1.33
CA PRO A 71 14.88 -15.03 0.86
C PRO A 71 13.76 -15.26 1.89
N ALA A 72 14.03 -15.03 3.18
CA ALA A 72 13.05 -15.17 4.25
C ALA A 72 12.15 -13.95 4.41
N THR A 73 12.55 -12.78 3.88
CA THR A 73 11.76 -11.55 3.93
C THR A 73 11.20 -11.23 2.54
N PRO A 74 9.87 -11.10 2.38
CA PRO A 74 9.30 -10.69 1.11
C PRO A 74 9.65 -9.23 0.80
N LEU A 75 10.03 -8.97 -0.46
CA LEU A 75 10.21 -7.63 -0.98
C LEU A 75 8.86 -7.11 -1.48
N VAL A 76 8.43 -5.97 -0.97
CA VAL A 76 7.15 -5.35 -1.27
C VAL A 76 7.39 -3.94 -1.78
N THR A 77 7.00 -3.65 -3.01
CA THR A 77 7.08 -2.31 -3.59
C THR A 77 5.70 -1.79 -3.97
N VAL A 78 5.52 -0.47 -3.82
CA VAL A 78 4.33 0.24 -4.27
C VAL A 78 4.66 0.96 -5.56
N GLU A 79 3.88 0.69 -6.60
CA GLU A 79 4.09 1.25 -7.92
C GLU A 79 2.90 2.11 -8.35
N SER A 80 3.21 3.26 -8.96
CA SER A 80 2.16 4.14 -9.44
C SER A 80 1.44 3.53 -10.65
N PRO A 81 0.11 3.74 -10.78
CA PRO A 81 -0.64 3.34 -11.97
C PRO A 81 -0.20 4.02 -13.27
N LEU A 82 0.68 5.02 -13.16
CA LEU A 82 1.33 5.67 -14.30
C LEU A 82 2.56 4.89 -14.80
N GLN A 83 3.13 4.02 -13.98
CA GLN A 83 4.33 3.24 -14.29
C GLN A 83 3.99 1.78 -14.62
N VAL A 84 2.95 1.24 -13.99
CA VAL A 84 2.58 -0.17 -14.09
C VAL A 84 1.12 -0.32 -14.53
N PHE A 85 0.86 -1.34 -15.36
CA PHE A 85 -0.48 -1.83 -15.64
C PHE A 85 -0.53 -3.34 -15.46
N GLY A 86 -1.64 -3.85 -14.95
CA GLY A 86 -1.93 -5.28 -14.85
C GLY A 86 -3.13 -5.63 -15.71
N TRP A 87 -3.09 -6.81 -16.33
CA TRP A 87 -4.26 -7.41 -16.96
C TRP A 87 -4.60 -8.70 -16.22
N CYS A 88 -5.85 -8.83 -15.81
CA CYS A 88 -6.36 -10.06 -15.22
C CYS A 88 -7.33 -10.70 -16.22
N ALA A 89 -7.05 -11.93 -16.64
CA ALA A 89 -8.03 -12.74 -17.36
C ALA A 89 -9.18 -13.06 -16.42
N ASP A 90 -10.41 -12.81 -16.85
CA ASP A 90 -11.63 -12.91 -16.05
C ASP A 90 -11.80 -14.31 -15.43
N ARG A 91 -11.30 -14.48 -14.20
CA ARG A 91 -11.43 -15.69 -13.38
C ARG A 91 -11.77 -15.37 -11.92
N LEU A 92 -11.68 -14.10 -11.51
CA LEU A 92 -11.84 -13.65 -10.12
C LEU A 92 -13.13 -12.83 -9.88
N ALA A 93 -13.99 -12.64 -10.89
CA ALA A 93 -15.30 -11.98 -10.73
C ALA A 93 -16.40 -12.93 -10.18
N ARG A 94 -16.07 -13.74 -9.17
CA ARG A 94 -17.03 -14.55 -8.41
C ARG A 94 -17.23 -13.99 -7.01
#